data_AF-A0A0Q9QUH2-F1
#
_entry.id   AF-A0A0Q9QUH2-F1
#
_cell.length_a   1.000
_cell.length_b   1.000
_cell.length_c   1.000
_cell.angle_alpha   90.00
_cell.angle_beta   90.00
_cell.angle_gamma   90.00
#
_symmetry.space_group_name_H-M   'P 1'
#
loop_
_entity.id
_entity.type
_entity.pdbx_description
1 polymer ?
#
loop_
_entity_poly.entity_id
_entity_poly.type
_entity_poly.pdbx_seq_one_letter_code
_entity_poly.pdbx_strand_id
1 'polypeptide(L)' 'MDVHEDWLHHSVQHFDPAPANLSDYESKSVLGFRWWHAEQLSQTNDTVFPPGLGDLLSALLRDGPPPVPVDITEPARS' A
#
# COMPACT_ATOMS: atom_id res chain seq x y z
N MET A 1 -15.75 -18.74 -16.33
CA MET A 1 -14.33 -18.70 -15.96
C MET A 1 -14.33 -18.53 -14.46
N ASP A 2 -14.06 -19.60 -13.72
CA ASP A 2 -14.06 -19.58 -12.27
C ASP A 2 -12.72 -19.00 -11.83
N VAL A 3 -12.72 -17.74 -11.36
CA VAL A 3 -11.51 -17.10 -10.86
C VAL A 3 -11.28 -17.67 -9.47
N HIS A 4 -10.38 -18.64 -9.33
CA HIS A 4 -9.94 -19.08 -8.01
C HIS A 4 -9.17 -17.91 -7.35
N GLU A 5 -9.83 -17.20 -6.44
CA GLU A 5 -9.26 -16.11 -5.64
C GLU A 5 -8.34 -16.62 -4.52
N ASP A 6 -7.98 -17.90 -4.53
CA ASP A 6 -7.14 -18.55 -3.51
C ASP A 6 -5.77 -17.87 -3.32
N TRP A 7 -5.29 -17.15 -4.34
CA TRP A 7 -4.07 -16.36 -4.26
C TRP A 7 -4.11 -15.25 -3.21
N LEU A 8 -5.29 -14.72 -2.85
CA LEU A 8 -5.45 -13.75 -1.77
C LEU A 8 -5.15 -14.33 -0.39
N HIS A 9 -5.22 -15.66 -0.24
CA HIS A 9 -5.03 -16.35 1.03
C HIS A 9 -3.62 -16.92 1.20
N HIS A 10 -2.76 -16.82 0.18
CA HIS A 10 -1.38 -17.27 0.29
C HIS A 10 -0.53 -16.22 1.00
N SER A 11 0.08 -16.61 2.12
CA SER A 11 1.11 -15.83 2.81
C SER A 11 2.43 -16.57 2.76
N VAL A 12 3.51 -15.80 2.66
CA VAL A 12 4.89 -16.28 2.80
C VAL A 12 5.51 -15.59 4.00
N GLN A 13 6.45 -16.27 4.67
CA GLN A 13 7.14 -15.68 5.82
C GLN A 13 7.92 -14.41 5.43
N HIS A 14 8.45 -14.37 4.21
CA HIS A 14 9.19 -13.24 3.66
C HIS A 14 9.00 -13.17 2.15
N PHE A 15 8.94 -11.95 1.62
CA PHE A 15 8.91 -11.66 0.19
C PHE A 15 9.85 -10.51 -0.11
N ASP A 16 10.83 -10.74 -0.99
CA ASP A 16 11.68 -9.69 -1.53
C ASP A 16 11.21 -9.33 -2.94
N PRO A 17 10.74 -8.09 -3.19
CA PRO A 17 10.27 -7.68 -4.51
C PRO A 17 11.38 -7.76 -5.55
N ALA A 18 11.23 -8.68 -6.51
CA ALA A 18 12.09 -8.81 -7.67
C ALA A 18 11.25 -8.62 -8.95
N PRO A 19 10.99 -7.38 -9.40
CA PRO A 19 10.20 -7.15 -10.60
C PRO A 19 10.94 -7.72 -11.81
N ALA A 20 10.25 -8.56 -12.56
CA ALA A 20 10.70 -8.99 -13.88
C ALA A 20 9.95 -8.22 -14.96
N ASN A 21 10.56 -8.07 -16.13
CA ASN A 21 9.93 -7.49 -17.32
C ASN A 21 9.50 -6.02 -17.17
N LEU A 22 10.26 -5.21 -16.43
CA LEU A 22 10.08 -3.75 -16.45
C LEU A 22 10.34 -3.23 -17.87
N SER A 23 9.49 -2.31 -18.32
CA SER A 23 9.78 -1.52 -19.53
C SER A 23 11.00 -0.62 -19.34
N ASP A 24 11.50 -0.07 -20.45
CA ASP A 24 12.59 0.93 -20.42
C ASP A 24 12.23 2.17 -19.60
N TYR A 25 10.95 2.53 -19.55
CA TYR A 25 10.45 3.65 -18.77
C TYR A 25 10.44 3.30 -17.28
N GLU A 26 9.84 2.18 -16.91
CA GLU A 26 9.75 1.72 -15.51
C GLU A 26 11.13 1.48 -14.90
N SER A 27 12.07 0.92 -15.67
CA SER A 27 13.44 0.72 -15.22
C SER A 27 14.16 2.02 -14.86
N LYS A 28 13.70 3.18 -15.35
CA LYS A 28 14.27 4.50 -15.07
C LYS A 28 13.48 5.27 -13.99
N SER A 29 12.18 4.98 -13.85
CA SER A 29 11.29 5.70 -12.93
C SER A 29 11.07 4.98 -11.61
N VAL A 30 11.18 3.64 -11.59
CA VAL A 30 11.09 2.84 -10.38
C VAL A 30 12.46 2.77 -9.73
N LEU A 31 12.64 3.52 -8.65
CA LEU A 31 13.92 3.64 -7.96
C LEU A 31 14.17 2.54 -6.91
N GLY A 32 13.13 1.76 -6.57
CA GLY A 32 13.24 0.66 -5.63
C GLY A 32 11.91 0.30 -4.98
N PHE A 33 11.99 -0.63 -4.03
CA PHE A 33 10.85 -1.12 -3.26
C PHE A 33 11.22 -1.13 -1.78
N ARG A 34 10.20 -0.96 -0.93
CA ARG A 34 10.37 -1.04 0.51
C ARG A 34 9.07 -1.55 1.14
N TRP A 35 9.22 -2.42 2.12
CA TRP A 35 8.15 -2.78 3.05
C TRP A 35 8.08 -1.77 4.19
N TRP A 36 6.87 -1.30 4.49
CA TRP A 36 6.62 -0.30 5.53
C TRP A 36 5.71 -0.88 6.62
N HIS A 37 6.04 -0.58 7.87
CA HIS A 37 5.04 -0.58 8.94
C HIS A 37 4.12 0.63 8.79
N ALA A 38 2.85 0.51 9.17
CA ALA A 38 1.88 1.60 9.06
C ALA A 38 2.33 2.88 9.82
N GLU A 39 2.97 2.73 10.98
CA GLU A 39 3.54 3.85 11.74
C GLU A 39 4.70 4.55 11.00
N GLN A 40 5.51 3.80 10.26
CA GLN A 40 6.59 4.41 9.49
C GLN A 40 6.03 5.28 8.35
N LEU A 41 4.87 4.93 7.80
CA LEU A 41 4.19 5.74 6.78
C LEU A 41 3.61 7.03 7.34
N SER A 42 3.20 7.09 8.61
CA SER A 42 2.70 8.33 9.21
C SER A 42 3.82 9.28 9.66
N GLN A 43 5.04 8.76 9.81
CA GLN A 43 6.22 9.52 10.26
C GLN A 43 7.18 9.92 9.13
N THR A 44 6.98 9.39 7.91
CA THR A 44 7.88 9.66 6.79
C THR A 44 7.71 11.07 6.22
N ASN A 45 8.81 11.63 5.75
CA ASN A 45 8.80 12.86 4.93
C ASN A 45 8.75 12.55 3.42
N ASP A 46 8.78 11.28 3.05
CA ASP A 46 8.64 10.86 1.66
C ASP A 46 7.20 11.12 1.17
N THR A 47 7.06 11.54 -0.09
CA THR A 47 5.75 11.69 -0.70
C THR A 47 5.12 10.32 -0.94
N VAL A 48 4.09 10.00 -0.17
CA VAL A 48 3.30 8.76 -0.29
C VAL A 48 1.88 9.09 -0.73
N PHE A 49 1.36 8.32 -1.68
CA PHE A 49 -0.03 8.39 -2.11
C PHE A 49 -0.77 7.09 -1.77
N PRO A 50 -2.07 7.17 -1.39
CA PRO A 50 -2.84 8.39 -1.14
C PRO A 50 -2.31 9.22 0.05
N PRO A 51 -2.63 10.54 0.12
CA PRO A 51 -2.27 11.35 1.27
C PRO A 51 -2.83 10.75 2.57
N GLY A 52 -2.04 10.74 3.65
CA GLY A 52 -2.47 10.21 4.94
C GLY A 52 -2.60 8.68 4.99
N LEU A 53 -2.01 7.94 4.04
CA LEU A 53 -2.11 6.47 3.99
C LEU A 53 -1.73 5.79 5.32
N GLY A 54 -0.70 6.27 6.01
CA GLY A 54 -0.28 5.69 7.30
C GLY A 54 -1.39 5.70 8.35
N ASP A 55 -2.10 6.82 8.48
CA ASP A 55 -3.19 6.99 9.45
C ASP A 55 -4.43 6.20 9.03
N LEU A 56 -4.79 6.24 7.74
CA LEU A 56 -5.90 5.48 7.18
C LEU A 56 -5.71 3.97 7.36
N LEU A 57 -4.51 3.46 7.06
CA LEU A 57 -4.18 2.04 7.23
C LEU A 57 -4.18 1.65 8.71
N SER A 58 -3.66 2.51 9.59
CA SER A 58 -3.66 2.27 11.04
C SER A 58 -5.07 2.19 11.61
N ALA A 59 -5.96 3.08 11.17
CA ALA A 59 -7.38 3.04 11.55
C ALA A 59 -8.07 1.78 11.01
N LEU A 60 -7.85 1.42 9.74
CA LEU A 60 -8.40 0.22 9.13
C LEU A 60 -7.99 -1.06 9.87
N LEU A 61 -6.71 -1.17 10.25
CA LEU A 61 -6.20 -2.34 10.98
C LEU A 61 -6.74 -2.43 12.41
N ARG A 62 -7.00 -1.29 13.06
CA ARG A 62 -7.49 -1.22 14.46
C ARG A 62 -9.00 -1.40 14.55
N ASP A 63 -9.75 -0.67 13.73
CA ASP A 63 -11.20 -0.51 13.86
C ASP A 63 -11.99 -1.26 12.77
N GLY A 64 -11.30 -1.77 11.74
CA GLY A 64 -11.93 -2.33 10.54
C GLY A 64 -12.34 -1.27 9.52
N PRO A 65 -12.98 -1.67 8.41
CA PRO A 65 -13.39 -0.74 7.36
C PRO A 65 -14.47 0.23 7.87
N PRO A 66 -14.44 1.50 7.44
CA PRO A 66 -15.46 2.47 7.80
C PRO A 66 -16.82 2.07 7.20
N PRO A 67 -17.94 2.46 7.83
CA PRO A 67 -19.29 2.13 7.35
C PRO A 67 -19.66 2.81 6.03
N VAL A 68 -18.90 3.84 5.64
CA VAL A 68 -19.05 4.57 4.37
C VAL A 68 -17.68 4.76 3.72
N PRO A 69 -17.59 4.77 2.37
CA PRO A 69 -16.34 5.07 1.69
C PRO A 69 -15.77 6.42 2.10
N VAL A 70 -14.45 6.48 2.24
CA VAL A 70 -13.70 7.70 2.54
C VAL A 70 -13.01 8.17 1.26
N ASP A 71 -13.06 9.47 1.00
CA ASP A 71 -12.27 10.07 -0.07
C ASP A 71 -10.79 10.08 0.32
N ILE A 72 -9.96 9.40 -0.48
CA ILE A 72 -8.52 9.27 -0.28
C ILE A 72 -7.71 10.21 -1.18
N THR A 73 -8.37 11.11 -1.90
CA THR A 73 -7.70 12.04 -2.82
C THR A 73 -7.17 13.31 -2.12
N GLU A 74 -7.78 13.69 -1.00
CA GLU A 74 -7.36 14.81 -0.17
C GLU A 74 -6.91 14.34 1.23
N PRO A 75 -5.97 15.05 1.88
CA PRO A 75 -5.61 14.75 3.26
C PRO A 75 -6.84 14.90 4.17
N ALA A 76 -7.04 13.94 5.07
CA ALA A 76 -8.13 13.97 6.03
C ALA A 76 -8.09 15.29 6.82
N ARG A 77 -9.14 16.10 6.67
CA ARG A 77 -9.27 17.37 7.41
C ARG A 77 -9.57 17.03 8.87
N SER A 78 -8.62 17.32 9.75
CA SER A 78 -8.75 17.22 11.22
C SER A 78 -9.87 18.10 11.76
#